data_AF-A0A317Z668-F1
#
_entry.id   AF-A0A317Z668-F1
#
_cell.length_a   1.000
_cell.length_b   1.000
_cell.length_c   1.000
_cell.angle_alpha   90.00
_cell.angle_beta   90.00
_cell.angle_gamma   90.00
#
_symmetry.space_group_name_H-M   'P 1'
#
loop_
_entity.id
_entity.type
_entity.pdbx_description
1 polymer ?
#
loop_
_entity_poly.entity_id
_entity_poly.type
_entity_poly.pdbx_seq_one_letter_code
_entity_poly.pdbx_strand_id
1 'polypeptide(L)'
;MSPFLLEHGPLYNGEQYFFSTSYNYLLSIVRHCDSYGVQDGLYEMAKVSLDRDEIIGDVLGWLTVEDVLKHVENANLKKLR
;
A
#
# COMPACT_ATOMS: atom_id res chain seq x y z
N MET A 1 5.94 -8.93 14.93
CA MET A 1 4.87 -9.47 14.06
C MET A 1 4.55 -8.39 13.05
N SER A 2 4.91 -8.63 11.78
CA SER A 2 4.76 -7.64 10.72
C SER A 2 3.29 -7.34 10.47
N PRO A 3 2.89 -6.08 10.24
CA PRO A 3 1.53 -5.76 9.79
C PRO A 3 1.20 -6.60 8.57
N PHE A 4 0.14 -7.39 8.69
CA PHE A 4 -0.02 -8.64 7.94
C PHE A 4 -0.28 -8.33 6.47
N LEU A 5 0.74 -8.52 5.63
CA LEU A 5 0.60 -8.66 4.19
C LEU A 5 -0.50 -9.70 3.94
N LEU A 6 -1.56 -9.28 3.28
CA LEU A 6 -2.70 -10.13 2.96
C LEU A 6 -2.49 -10.85 1.65
N GLU A 7 -1.97 -10.13 0.66
CA GLU A 7 -1.83 -10.63 -0.70
C GLU A 7 -0.73 -9.90 -1.44
N HIS A 8 -0.08 -10.62 -2.34
CA HIS A 8 0.87 -10.09 -3.31
C HIS A 8 0.60 -10.79 -4.65
N GLY A 9 0.50 -10.00 -5.72
CA GLY A 9 0.27 -10.51 -7.06
C GLY A 9 0.70 -9.55 -8.15
N PRO A 10 0.70 -10.01 -9.41
CA PRO A 10 1.04 -9.18 -10.57
C PRO A 10 -0.09 -8.17 -10.86
N LEU A 11 0.29 -6.96 -11.25
CA LEU A 11 -0.64 -5.92 -11.73
C LEU A 11 0.03 -5.10 -12.85
N TYR A 12 -0.59 -5.02 -14.03
CA TYR A 12 -0.12 -4.22 -15.17
C TYR A 12 1.40 -4.27 -15.42
N ASN A 13 1.96 -5.46 -15.68
CA ASN A 13 3.40 -5.68 -15.88
C ASN A 13 4.29 -5.24 -14.68
N GLY A 14 3.70 -5.21 -13.50
CA GLY A 14 4.37 -4.96 -12.23
C GLY A 14 3.75 -5.79 -11.12
N GLU A 15 3.64 -5.19 -9.94
CA GLU A 15 3.24 -5.88 -8.72
C GLU A 15 2.35 -5.01 -7.84
N GLN A 16 1.50 -5.68 -7.06
CA GLN A 16 0.64 -5.08 -6.06
C GLN A 16 0.72 -5.87 -4.76
N TYR A 17 0.73 -5.16 -3.65
CA TYR A 17 0.71 -5.68 -2.29
C TYR A 17 -0.48 -5.10 -1.54
N PHE A 18 -1.25 -5.96 -0.88
CA PHE A 18 -2.30 -5.56 0.03
C PHE A 18 -1.88 -5.79 1.47
N PHE A 19 -1.95 -4.74 2.29
CA PHE A 19 -1.69 -4.85 3.72
C PHE A 19 -2.95 -4.55 4.52
N SER A 20 -3.20 -5.39 5.52
CA SER A 20 -4.16 -5.06 6.56
C SER A 20 -3.67 -3.87 7.39
N THR A 21 -4.63 -3.08 7.85
CA THR A 21 -4.37 -2.03 8.84
C THR A 21 -5.21 -2.26 10.08
N SER A 22 -4.86 -1.57 11.17
CA SER A 22 -5.66 -1.60 12.40
C SER A 22 -6.99 -0.82 12.27
N TYR A 23 -7.16 -0.11 11.15
CA TYR A 23 -8.33 0.68 10.76
C TYR A 23 -9.27 -0.10 9.83
N ASN A 24 -10.45 0.47 9.55
CA ASN A 24 -11.43 -0.10 8.61
C ASN A 24 -11.06 0.14 7.13
N TYR A 25 -9.79 -0.04 6.77
CA TYR A 25 -9.32 0.05 5.38
C TYR A 25 -8.06 -0.79 5.17
N LEU A 26 -7.73 -1.07 3.91
CA LEU A 26 -6.49 -1.73 3.51
C LEU A 26 -5.55 -0.74 2.82
N LEU A 27 -4.26 -1.05 2.84
CA LEU A 27 -3.27 -0.35 2.01
C LEU A 27 -3.00 -1.18 0.76
N SER A 28 -3.20 -0.57 -0.40
CA SER A 28 -2.78 -1.08 -1.70
C SER A 28 -1.49 -0.39 -2.10
N ILE A 29 -0.41 -1.15 -2.23
CA ILE A 29 0.90 -0.65 -2.65
C ILE A 29 1.22 -1.23 -4.01
N VAL A 30 1.46 -0.37 -4.99
CA VAL A 30 1.67 -0.79 -6.38
C VAL A 30 2.98 -0.27 -6.93
N ARG A 31 3.56 -1.04 -7.84
CA ARG A 31 4.62 -0.59 -8.74
C ARG A 31 4.37 -1.27 -10.08
N HIS A 32 3.90 -0.50 -11.06
CA HIS A 32 3.54 -1.01 -12.39
C HIS A 32 3.83 0.01 -13.48
N CYS A 33 3.74 -0.39 -14.76
CA CYS A 33 4.17 0.46 -15.89
C CYS A 33 3.46 1.82 -15.94
N ASP A 34 2.22 1.89 -15.48
CA ASP A 34 1.43 3.13 -15.46
C ASP A 34 1.55 3.95 -14.17
N SER A 35 2.36 3.51 -13.20
CA SER A 35 2.62 4.28 -11.98
C SER A 35 3.72 5.30 -12.24
N TYR A 36 3.51 6.55 -11.82
CA TYR A 36 4.37 7.67 -12.17
C TYR A 36 5.82 7.51 -11.64
N GLY A 37 6.02 6.71 -10.58
CA GLY A 37 7.34 6.46 -9.96
C GLY A 37 8.08 5.20 -10.42
N VAL A 38 7.51 4.42 -11.35
CA VAL A 38 8.06 3.10 -11.74
C VAL A 38 9.45 3.19 -12.35
N GLN A 39 9.74 4.25 -13.11
CA GLN A 39 11.04 4.45 -13.77
C GLN A 39 12.17 4.63 -12.77
N ASP A 40 11.85 5.16 -11.59
CA ASP A 40 12.79 5.36 -10.47
C ASP A 40 12.73 4.20 -9.44
N GLY A 41 11.96 3.15 -9.73
CA GLY A 41 11.78 1.99 -8.85
C GLY A 41 10.93 2.27 -7.61
N LEU A 42 10.18 3.37 -7.57
CA LEU A 42 9.33 3.80 -6.47
C LEU A 42 7.96 3.14 -6.51
N TYR A 43 7.30 3.09 -5.35
CA TYR A 43 5.96 2.53 -5.17
C TYR A 43 4.94 3.64 -4.97
N GLU A 44 3.69 3.41 -5.36
CA GLU A 44 2.54 4.25 -5.00
C GLU A 44 1.68 3.53 -3.97
N MET A 45 1.08 4.27 -3.04
CA MET A 45 0.26 3.69 -1.98
C MET A 45 -1.12 4.34 -1.94
N ALA A 46 -2.17 3.54 -1.96
CA ALA A 46 -3.55 4.00 -1.83
C ALA A 46 -4.25 3.32 -0.65
N LYS A 47 -5.22 4.02 -0.05
CA LYS A 47 -6.17 3.41 0.88
C LYS A 47 -7.33 2.84 0.06
N VAL A 48 -7.67 1.59 0.32
CA VAL A 48 -8.79 0.92 -0.35
C VAL A 48 -9.78 0.37 0.66
N SER A 49 -11.03 0.18 0.24
CA SER A 49 -12.06 -0.50 1.03
C SER A 49 -11.60 -1.90 1.45
N LEU A 50 -12.26 -2.46 2.47
CA LEU A 50 -11.99 -3.84 2.91
C LEU A 50 -12.31 -4.87 1.81
N ASP A 51 -13.28 -4.56 0.96
CA ASP A 51 -13.69 -5.38 -0.20
C ASP A 51 -12.81 -5.13 -1.45
N ARG A 52 -11.90 -4.15 -1.40
CA ARG A 52 -10.91 -3.79 -2.44
C ARG A 52 -11.50 -3.32 -3.78
N ASP A 53 -12.75 -2.87 -3.75
CA ASP A 53 -13.50 -2.40 -4.92
C ASP A 53 -13.35 -0.89 -5.16
N GLU A 54 -12.95 -0.13 -4.14
CA GLU A 54 -12.80 1.33 -4.24
C GLU A 54 -11.54 1.85 -3.54
N ILE A 55 -10.97 2.91 -4.14
CA ILE A 55 -9.97 3.76 -3.50
C ILE A 55 -10.72 4.78 -2.63
N ILE A 56 -10.49 4.75 -1.33
CA ILE A 56 -11.25 5.55 -0.35
C ILE A 56 -10.46 6.75 0.21
N GLY A 57 -9.29 7.02 -0.36
CA GLY A 57 -8.46 8.16 0.02
C GLY A 57 -7.37 8.44 -1.00
N ASP A 58 -6.71 9.58 -0.85
CA ASP A 58 -5.69 10.01 -1.79
C ASP A 58 -4.55 8.99 -1.93
N VAL A 59 -4.05 8.88 -3.15
CA VAL A 59 -2.82 8.15 -3.44
C VAL A 59 -1.66 8.92 -2.80
N LEU A 60 -1.03 8.29 -1.82
CA LEU A 60 0.24 8.72 -1.26
C LEU A 60 1.29 8.46 -2.34
N GLY A 61 2.04 9.52 -2.70
CA GLY A 61 2.88 9.62 -3.90
C GLY A 61 4.01 8.59 -4.05
N TRP A 62 5.16 9.00 -4.56
CA TRP A 62 6.26 8.07 -4.88
C TRP A 62 7.10 7.74 -3.67
N LEU A 63 6.94 6.52 -3.17
CA LEU A 63 7.53 6.05 -1.93
C LEU A 63 8.69 5.09 -2.21
N THR A 64 9.77 5.28 -1.45
CA THR A 64 10.79 4.24 -1.32
C THR A 64 10.23 3.06 -0.52
N VAL A 65 10.90 1.91 -0.58
CA VAL A 65 10.55 0.75 0.25
C VAL A 65 10.55 1.11 1.74
N GLU A 66 11.51 1.93 2.19
CA GLU A 66 11.56 2.38 3.58
C GLU A 66 10.35 3.21 3.98
N ASP A 67 9.88 4.10 3.09
CA ASP A 67 8.72 4.93 3.36
C ASP A 67 7.43 4.10 3.36
N VAL A 68 7.31 3.13 2.44
CA VAL A 68 6.23 2.14 2.47
C VAL A 68 6.18 1.44 3.83
N LEU A 69 7.30 0.91 4.30
CA LEU A 69 7.36 0.19 5.58
C LEU A 69 6.97 1.09 6.76
N LYS A 70 7.46 2.34 6.80
CA LYS A 70 7.06 3.32 7.82
C LYS A 70 5.55 3.59 7.81
N HIS A 71 4.95 3.75 6.64
CA HIS A 71 3.51 3.99 6.50
C HIS A 71 2.69 2.79 6.97
N VAL A 72 3.06 1.58 6.56
CA VAL A 72 2.37 0.35 6.96
C VAL A 72 2.50 0.12 8.47
N GLU A 73 3.69 0.33 9.05
CA GLU A 73 3.90 0.21 10.50
C GLU A 73 3.06 1.24 11.28
N ASN A 74 3.08 2.51 10.85
CA ASN A 74 2.27 3.56 11.46
C ASN A 74 0.75 3.29 11.40
N ALA A 75 0.27 2.71 10.30
CA ALA A 75 -1.15 2.33 10.15
C ALA A 75 -1.57 1.21 11.11
N ASN A 76 -0.61 0.48 11.68
CA ASN A 76 -0.85 -0.65 12.58
C ASN A 76 -0.52 -0.34 14.05
N LEU A 77 0.36 0.63 14.33
CA LEU A 77 0.69 1.05 15.70
C LEU A 77 -0.33 1.99 16.34
N LYS A 78 -1.11 2.74 15.56
CA LYS A 78 -1.99 3.80 16.10
C LYS A 78 -3.21 3.32 16.89
N LYS A 79 -3.44 2.02 17.06
CA LYS A 79 -4.52 1.46 17.89
C LYS A 79 -4.10 1.16 19.35
N LEU A 80 -2.83 1.38 19.71
CA LEU A 80 -2.30 1.12 21.07
C LEU A 80 -2.22 2.38 21.97
N ARG A 81 -2.97 3.45 21.67
CA ARG A 81 -3.09 4.63 22.53
C ARG A 81 -4.53 4.93 22.85
#